data_AF-A0A285F257-F1
#
_entry.id   AF-A0A285F257-F1
#
_cell.length_a   1.000
_cell.length_b   1.000
_cell.length_c   1.000
_cell.angle_alpha   90.00
_cell.angle_beta   90.00
_cell.angle_gamma   90.00
#
_symmetry.space_group_name_H-M   'P 1'
#
loop_
_entity.id
_entity.type
_entity.pdbx_description
1 polymer ?
#
loop_
_entity_poly.entity_id
_entity_poly.type
_entity_poly.pdbx_seq_one_letter_code
_entity_poly.pdbx_strand_id
1 'polypeptide(L)'
;MKKRFLVLLLLVALSITGCKSKLSTLNVKLNTEAEVTISREGRSETQIGENVQFKDKPVGEYTLVASAEGYEDYQGQVVLQESNEIKEINLVEIKKDDSTNIPENNKDEEVAEVKEEPKEEVVETKEDIIEKVDLTLSLFDVNNNELDAEVVLKKDNQIVAKEEGEELYFEDLTAGEYTLEVVKEGYDKLVKNLNLKEEQEELAVYLLGGEVKQLIIENEEDFSRNIEKISEELKNLKDNEELILGVSYLNSNYSQPEFDLSNEIDRLSKIEYDVRKKGNDLVKRYGDNFAFTTADYNLGDQKEFKISNDVKADKVNATLMGVGEHIYLFVDNNKDIDLEKLDEITDEFDNVIYPTLTRDKTIDKVVVLLTDFNDLPVTGYFDPADLYAHGNQELIFYLNADRSINTLLTSMAHQYQHLVFFLDKAKANRIANDAWIDQGLAQLAQRVTGYIDYEAKGWSKQRGNGWVYDEDFGYLNNTTEVSVLNHDGSIPFSGAASLFADYLLEQYGAGLMEEIMLSSQDPVKVIEGYTGLAFNKIYLNWMTANIADNLATVNNDIYKYNSFNLNQMPKFVEGQILGEGVYYIKLNAQEGLNLKLPEDSLNNQIGIVLIKKNK
;
A
#
# COMPACT_ATOMS: atom_id res chain seq x y z
N MET A 1 -41.59 10.10 31.05
CA MET A 1 -41.80 8.65 31.22
C MET A 1 -40.41 8.00 31.15
N LYS A 2 -39.95 7.39 32.25
CA LYS A 2 -38.58 6.88 32.44
C LYS A 2 -38.38 5.51 31.76
N LYS A 3 -37.20 5.27 31.19
CA LYS A 3 -36.43 4.01 31.05
C LYS A 3 -35.13 4.39 30.29
N ARG A 4 -33.96 4.64 30.88
CA ARG A 4 -33.00 3.77 31.63
C ARG A 4 -32.71 2.44 30.94
N PHE A 5 -31.61 2.41 30.18
CA PHE A 5 -30.61 1.33 30.23
C PHE A 5 -29.21 1.97 30.22
N LEU A 6 -28.32 1.38 30.99
CA LEU A 6 -26.97 1.78 31.40
C LEU A 6 -26.02 0.65 30.92
N VAL A 7 -24.70 0.92 30.93
CA VAL A 7 -23.53 0.00 30.96
C VAL A 7 -22.77 -0.01 29.61
N LEU A 8 -21.46 0.27 29.49
CA LEU A 8 -20.35 0.49 30.44
C LEU A 8 -19.22 1.30 29.75
N LEU A 9 -18.56 2.20 30.49
CA LEU A 9 -17.23 2.75 30.17
C LEU A 9 -16.17 1.65 30.42
N LEU A 10 -15.20 1.49 29.52
CA LEU A 10 -13.87 0.98 29.90
C LEU A 10 -12.78 1.74 29.11
N LEU A 11 -12.04 2.56 29.85
CA LEU A 11 -10.75 3.13 29.48
C LEU A 11 -9.71 2.39 30.34
N VAL A 12 -8.56 1.99 29.78
CA VAL A 12 -7.19 2.10 30.37
C VAL A 12 -6.15 1.30 29.55
N ALA A 13 -5.15 2.05 29.07
CA ALA A 13 -3.72 1.76 28.85
C ALA A 13 -3.25 0.78 27.76
N LEU A 14 -2.76 1.34 26.64
CA LEU A 14 -1.59 0.82 25.91
C LEU A 14 -0.33 1.50 26.43
N SER A 15 0.63 0.71 26.91
CA SER A 15 1.99 1.14 27.20
C SER A 15 2.93 0.71 26.07
N ILE A 16 3.58 1.70 25.48
CA ILE A 16 4.62 1.63 24.45
C ILE A 16 5.94 1.13 25.08
N THR A 17 6.60 0.14 24.47
CA THR A 17 8.06 -0.05 24.61
C THR A 17 8.66 -0.47 23.26
N GLY A 18 9.55 0.36 22.72
CA GLY A 18 10.24 0.13 21.45
C GLY A 18 11.35 -0.92 21.54
N CYS A 19 11.47 -1.75 20.50
CA CYS A 19 12.53 -2.75 20.36
C CYS A 19 13.80 -2.14 19.72
N LYS A 20 14.93 -2.23 20.42
CA LYS A 20 16.26 -2.20 19.79
C LYS A 20 16.54 -3.60 19.22
N SER A 21 16.95 -3.70 17.95
CA SER A 21 17.32 -4.98 17.35
C SER A 21 18.57 -5.54 18.02
N LYS A 22 18.48 -6.80 18.47
CA LYS A 22 19.61 -7.55 19.06
C LYS A 22 20.33 -8.31 17.94
N LEU A 23 21.65 -8.49 18.06
CA LEU A 23 22.50 -9.12 17.02
C LEU A 23 23.11 -10.44 17.53
N SER A 24 23.37 -11.38 16.61
CA SER A 24 23.92 -12.72 16.85
C SER A 24 24.87 -13.16 15.74
N THR A 25 25.56 -14.29 15.93
CA THR A 25 26.44 -14.91 14.93
C THR A 25 25.99 -16.34 14.63
N LEU A 26 25.84 -16.65 13.35
CA LEU A 26 25.61 -18.02 12.86
C LEU A 26 26.91 -18.67 12.41
N ASN A 27 27.16 -19.90 12.87
CA ASN A 27 28.23 -20.76 12.37
C ASN A 27 27.58 -21.94 11.66
N VAL A 28 27.96 -22.20 10.41
CA VAL A 28 27.45 -23.35 9.65
C VAL A 28 28.62 -24.30 9.40
N LYS A 29 28.48 -25.55 9.83
CA LYS A 29 29.47 -26.60 9.63
C LYS A 29 28.93 -27.62 8.66
N LEU A 30 29.72 -27.98 7.66
CA LEU A 30 29.33 -28.91 6.61
C LEU A 30 30.28 -30.10 6.54
N ASN A 31 29.77 -31.22 6.05
CA ASN A 31 30.56 -32.43 5.79
C ASN A 31 31.43 -32.36 4.53
N THR A 32 31.30 -31.30 3.73
CA THR A 32 32.10 -31.00 2.53
C THR A 32 32.14 -29.50 2.30
N GLU A 33 33.08 -29.00 1.48
CA GLU A 33 33.12 -27.59 1.09
C GLU A 33 31.89 -27.26 0.23
N ALA A 34 31.14 -26.23 0.64
CA ALA A 34 29.89 -25.83 0.00
C ALA A 34 29.75 -24.31 -0.07
N GLU A 35 28.97 -23.83 -1.02
CA GLU A 35 28.44 -22.47 -1.04
C GLU A 35 27.21 -22.41 -0.12
N VAL A 36 27.25 -21.50 0.85
CA VAL A 36 26.20 -21.34 1.86
C VAL A 36 25.64 -19.94 1.78
N THR A 37 24.34 -19.82 1.56
CA THR A 37 23.61 -18.55 1.49
C THR A 37 22.62 -18.45 2.63
N ILE A 38 22.62 -17.34 3.36
CA ILE A 38 21.52 -16.99 4.27
C ILE A 38 20.70 -15.84 3.71
N SER A 39 19.38 -15.86 3.90
CA SER A 39 18.50 -14.78 3.44
C SER A 39 17.38 -14.45 4.43
N ARG A 40 17.08 -13.16 4.56
CA ARG A 40 15.98 -12.63 5.39
C ARG A 40 15.50 -11.30 4.79
N GLU A 41 14.18 -11.10 4.73
CA GLU A 41 13.56 -9.82 4.33
C GLU A 41 14.11 -9.28 2.99
N GLY A 42 14.28 -10.16 2.00
CA GLY A 42 14.78 -9.80 0.66
C GLY A 42 16.27 -9.50 0.55
N ARG A 43 17.06 -9.67 1.63
CA ARG A 43 18.53 -9.56 1.60
C ARG A 43 19.18 -10.92 1.78
N SER A 44 20.22 -11.21 0.98
CA SER A 44 21.00 -12.44 1.09
C SER A 44 22.48 -12.17 1.30
N GLU A 45 23.17 -13.12 1.93
CA GLU A 45 24.63 -13.13 2.06
C GLU A 45 25.15 -14.55 1.88
N THR A 46 26.25 -14.69 1.13
CA THR A 46 26.81 -15.98 0.73
C THR A 46 28.27 -16.10 1.12
N GLN A 47 28.66 -17.27 1.63
CA GLN A 47 30.05 -17.63 1.95
C GLN A 47 30.36 -19.06 1.49
N ILE A 48 31.63 -19.37 1.22
CA ILE A 48 32.07 -20.69 0.75
C ILE A 48 33.04 -21.28 1.77
N GLY A 49 32.84 -22.55 2.14
CA GLY A 49 33.74 -23.28 3.04
C GLY A 49 33.06 -24.45 3.75
N GLU A 50 33.86 -25.32 4.39
CA GLU A 50 33.36 -26.39 5.27
C GLU A 50 32.88 -25.86 6.64
N ASN A 51 33.35 -24.66 7.03
CA ASN A 51 32.94 -23.97 8.24
C ASN A 51 32.81 -22.47 7.94
N VAL A 52 31.57 -21.99 7.76
CA VAL A 52 31.30 -20.58 7.41
C VAL A 52 30.63 -19.83 8.55
N GLN A 53 30.87 -18.52 8.66
CA GLN A 53 30.42 -17.73 9.79
C GLN A 53 29.79 -16.39 9.37
N PHE A 54 28.53 -16.19 9.70
CA PHE A 54 27.78 -14.96 9.44
C PHE A 54 27.63 -14.17 10.75
N LYS A 55 28.42 -13.09 10.90
CA LYS A 55 28.47 -12.27 12.12
C LYS A 55 27.46 -11.11 12.09
N ASP A 56 27.15 -10.61 13.28
CA ASP A 56 26.39 -9.38 13.52
C ASP A 56 25.02 -9.37 12.81
N LYS A 57 24.34 -10.52 12.80
CA LYS A 57 23.01 -10.68 12.18
C LYS A 57 21.90 -10.41 13.19
N PRO A 58 20.89 -9.60 12.83
CA PRO A 58 19.71 -9.43 13.67
C PRO A 58 19.12 -10.76 14.14
N VAL A 59 18.75 -10.87 15.40
CA VAL A 59 17.99 -12.03 15.90
C VAL A 59 16.70 -12.20 15.11
N GLY A 60 16.33 -13.44 14.83
CA GLY A 60 15.17 -13.79 13.99
C GLY A 60 15.53 -14.84 12.94
N GLU A 61 14.57 -15.12 12.07
CA GLU A 61 14.61 -16.25 11.16
C GLU A 61 15.37 -15.95 9.87
N TYR A 62 16.22 -16.89 9.45
CA TYR A 62 16.95 -16.85 8.20
C TYR A 62 16.69 -18.14 7.43
N THR A 63 16.39 -18.02 6.14
CA THR A 63 16.50 -19.15 5.21
C THR A 63 17.99 -19.41 4.99
N LEU A 64 18.36 -20.68 4.98
CA LEU A 64 19.72 -21.13 4.73
C LEU A 64 19.72 -22.15 3.59
N VAL A 65 20.52 -21.90 2.57
CA VAL A 65 20.75 -22.80 1.44
C VAL A 65 22.22 -23.19 1.43
N ALA A 66 22.53 -24.47 1.25
CA ALA A 66 23.88 -24.96 1.07
C ALA A 66 23.97 -25.88 -0.15
N SER A 67 24.93 -25.60 -1.02
CA SER A 67 25.10 -26.27 -2.31
C SER A 67 26.55 -26.67 -2.54
N ALA A 68 26.77 -27.91 -2.98
CA ALA A 68 28.09 -28.43 -3.34
C ALA A 68 28.00 -29.34 -4.57
N GLU A 69 29.00 -29.28 -5.46
CA GLU A 69 29.01 -30.09 -6.69
C GLU A 69 28.99 -31.60 -6.36
N GLY A 70 28.01 -32.32 -6.91
CA GLY A 70 27.84 -33.76 -6.67
C GLY A 70 26.98 -34.12 -5.45
N TYR A 71 26.40 -33.12 -4.78
CA TYR A 71 25.53 -33.28 -3.61
C TYR A 71 24.13 -32.70 -3.90
N GLU A 72 23.12 -33.20 -3.21
CA GLU A 72 21.79 -32.59 -3.19
C GLU A 72 21.85 -31.26 -2.41
N ASP A 73 21.24 -30.22 -2.97
CA ASP A 73 21.13 -28.92 -2.30
C ASP A 73 20.34 -29.04 -1.00
N TYR A 74 20.88 -28.49 0.08
CA TYR A 74 20.18 -28.36 1.34
C TYR A 74 19.48 -27.02 1.40
N GLN A 75 18.19 -27.03 1.73
CA GLN A 75 17.43 -25.83 2.09
C GLN A 75 16.77 -26.04 3.46
N GLY A 76 16.99 -25.11 4.38
CA GLY A 76 16.36 -25.13 5.69
C GLY A 76 16.28 -23.73 6.30
N GLN A 77 15.82 -23.65 7.54
CA GLN A 77 15.76 -22.41 8.30
C GLN A 77 16.64 -22.48 9.55
N VAL A 78 17.08 -21.32 9.99
CA VAL A 78 17.77 -21.14 11.27
C VAL A 78 17.29 -19.86 11.94
N VAL A 79 16.86 -19.99 13.19
CA VAL A 79 16.43 -18.86 14.01
C VAL A 79 17.62 -18.42 14.86
N LEU A 80 18.11 -17.21 14.61
CA LEU A 80 19.18 -16.65 15.42
C LEU A 80 18.60 -16.05 16.69
N GLN A 81 19.00 -16.62 17.82
CA GLN A 81 18.66 -16.11 19.15
C GLN A 81 19.79 -15.20 19.68
N GLU A 82 19.66 -14.69 20.90
CA GLU A 82 20.67 -13.80 21.52
C GLU A 82 22.01 -14.52 21.82
N SER A 83 22.05 -15.85 21.68
CA SER A 83 23.26 -16.67 21.67
C SER A 83 23.76 -16.93 20.25
N ASN A 84 25.07 -17.20 20.12
CA ASN A 84 25.62 -17.65 18.85
C ASN A 84 25.06 -19.03 18.50
N GLU A 85 24.65 -19.20 17.25
CA GLU A 85 24.08 -20.45 16.75
C GLU A 85 25.11 -21.27 15.98
N ILE A 86 25.01 -22.59 16.08
CA ILE A 86 25.79 -23.53 15.28
C ILE A 86 24.82 -24.46 14.56
N LYS A 87 24.81 -24.40 13.22
CA LYS A 87 24.04 -25.30 12.38
C LYS A 87 24.98 -26.29 11.71
N GLU A 88 24.77 -27.57 11.95
CA GLU A 88 25.49 -28.64 11.25
C GLU A 88 24.63 -29.17 10.10
N ILE A 89 25.21 -29.24 8.90
CA ILE A 89 24.53 -29.65 7.67
C ILE A 89 25.33 -30.78 7.05
N ASN A 90 24.68 -31.93 6.89
CA ASN A 90 25.25 -33.06 6.16
C ASN A 90 24.60 -33.11 4.78
N LEU A 91 25.31 -32.60 3.77
CA LEU A 91 24.89 -32.71 2.38
C LEU A 91 24.95 -34.17 1.93
N VAL A 92 23.94 -34.60 1.17
CA VAL A 92 23.80 -35.97 0.70
C VAL A 92 24.43 -36.11 -0.68
N GLU A 93 25.42 -37.00 -0.83
CA GLU A 93 26.02 -37.29 -2.14
C GLU A 93 24.99 -37.89 -3.11
N ILE A 94 24.93 -37.35 -4.32
CA ILE A 94 24.09 -37.88 -5.40
C ILE A 94 24.76 -39.16 -5.93
N LYS A 95 24.24 -40.33 -5.52
CA LYS A 95 24.74 -41.63 -5.99
C LYS A 95 24.41 -41.85 -7.47
N LYS A 96 25.44 -42.08 -8.29
CA LYS A 96 25.26 -42.65 -9.63
C LYS A 96 24.91 -44.14 -9.50
N ASP A 97 23.77 -44.53 -10.08
CA ASP A 97 23.32 -45.91 -10.12
C ASP A 97 24.16 -46.71 -11.14
N ASP A 98 25.04 -47.57 -10.65
CA ASP A 98 25.66 -48.66 -11.39
C ASP A 98 25.41 -49.96 -10.62
N SER A 99 24.53 -50.80 -11.17
CA SER A 99 24.22 -52.13 -10.63
C SER A 99 25.44 -53.06 -10.68
N THR A 100 25.74 -53.82 -9.61
CA THR A 100 26.01 -55.29 -9.60
C THR A 100 26.62 -55.84 -8.28
N ASN A 101 26.13 -57.02 -7.88
CA ASN A 101 26.76 -58.13 -7.13
C ASN A 101 27.13 -58.08 -5.62
N ILE A 102 26.37 -58.89 -4.85
CA ILE A 102 26.63 -59.93 -3.80
C ILE A 102 28.02 -60.09 -3.11
N PRO A 103 28.12 -60.75 -1.91
CA PRO A 103 28.72 -60.21 -0.68
C PRO A 103 29.89 -61.06 -0.13
N GLU A 104 30.64 -60.59 0.87
CA GLU A 104 31.51 -61.48 1.67
C GLU A 104 31.89 -60.95 3.07
N ASN A 105 31.36 -61.67 4.07
CA ASN A 105 31.90 -62.20 5.33
C ASN A 105 33.14 -61.66 6.08
N ASN A 106 33.10 -61.97 7.39
CA ASN A 106 34.14 -62.04 8.45
C ASN A 106 34.32 -60.78 9.33
N LYS A 107 33.91 -60.81 10.61
CA LYS A 107 34.54 -61.47 11.78
C LYS A 107 35.86 -60.81 12.17
N ASP A 108 35.92 -60.20 13.35
CA ASP A 108 36.51 -60.85 14.53
C ASP A 108 36.37 -59.98 15.80
N GLU A 109 36.36 -60.71 16.91
CA GLU A 109 36.26 -60.32 18.31
C GLU A 109 37.50 -59.54 18.79
N GLU A 110 37.35 -58.67 19.79
CA GLU A 110 38.20 -58.77 20.99
C GLU A 110 37.61 -58.03 22.20
N VAL A 111 37.82 -58.66 23.35
CA VAL A 111 37.30 -58.37 24.69
C VAL A 111 38.46 -57.91 25.57
N ALA A 112 38.20 -56.94 26.46
CA ALA A 112 38.82 -56.70 27.79
C ALA A 112 38.96 -55.18 28.04
N GLU A 113 38.82 -54.59 29.22
CA GLU A 113 38.57 -55.05 30.58
C GLU A 113 38.15 -53.82 31.41
N VAL A 114 37.48 -54.11 32.52
CA VAL A 114 36.86 -53.21 33.50
C VAL A 114 37.85 -52.35 34.29
N LYS A 115 37.52 -51.07 34.53
CA LYS A 115 37.85 -50.36 35.79
C LYS A 115 36.71 -49.44 36.23
N GLU A 116 36.34 -49.61 37.50
CA GLU A 116 35.23 -48.98 38.22
C GLU A 116 35.45 -47.48 38.53
N GLU A 117 34.36 -46.74 38.32
CA GLU A 117 33.77 -45.55 38.99
C GLU A 117 34.53 -44.72 40.05
N PRO A 118 34.14 -43.44 40.18
CA PRO A 118 33.13 -43.11 41.19
C PRO A 118 32.00 -42.17 40.70
N LYS A 119 30.77 -42.66 40.84
CA LYS A 119 29.54 -41.95 41.25
C LYS A 119 29.32 -40.52 40.75
N GLU A 120 28.53 -40.41 39.68
CA GLU A 120 27.74 -39.22 39.38
C GLU A 120 26.35 -39.33 40.01
N GLU A 121 25.93 -38.23 40.64
CA GLU A 121 24.58 -38.01 41.12
C GLU A 121 23.60 -38.06 39.95
N VAL A 122 22.63 -38.98 40.04
CA VAL A 122 21.47 -39.02 39.16
C VAL A 122 20.64 -37.76 39.41
N VAL A 123 20.75 -36.79 38.51
CA VAL A 123 19.70 -35.80 38.29
C VAL A 123 18.84 -36.36 37.16
N GLU A 124 17.70 -36.95 37.54
CA GLU A 124 16.61 -37.22 36.59
C GLU A 124 16.16 -35.88 36.00
N THR A 125 16.62 -35.55 34.80
CA THR A 125 15.93 -34.63 33.92
C THR A 125 14.69 -35.37 33.42
N LYS A 126 13.52 -35.01 33.97
CA LYS A 126 12.27 -35.24 33.26
C LYS A 126 12.38 -34.49 31.94
N GLU A 127 12.54 -35.21 30.84
CA GLU A 127 12.15 -34.68 29.54
C GLU A 127 10.64 -34.48 29.62
N ASP A 128 10.21 -33.23 29.65
CA ASP A 128 8.80 -32.89 29.52
C ASP A 128 8.35 -33.39 28.13
N ILE A 129 7.59 -34.48 28.11
CA ILE A 129 7.01 -35.01 26.88
C ILE A 129 5.92 -34.02 26.49
N ILE A 130 6.19 -33.23 25.45
CA ILE A 130 5.21 -32.35 24.82
C ILE A 130 4.15 -33.25 24.20
N GLU A 131 3.04 -33.47 24.92
CA GLU A 131 1.91 -34.28 24.43
C GLU A 131 1.01 -33.47 23.49
N LYS A 132 1.01 -32.14 23.62
CA LYS A 132 0.13 -31.21 22.92
C LYS A 132 0.90 -30.05 22.31
N VAL A 133 0.53 -29.68 21.10
CA VAL A 133 1.14 -28.64 20.26
C VAL A 133 0.03 -27.77 19.71
N ASP A 134 0.22 -26.47 19.77
CA ASP A 134 -0.60 -25.50 19.06
C ASP A 134 0.11 -25.12 17.75
N LEU A 135 -0.62 -25.11 16.64
CA LEU A 135 -0.08 -24.77 15.31
C LEU A 135 -0.78 -23.53 14.77
N THR A 136 0.00 -22.51 14.44
CA THR A 136 -0.45 -21.33 13.69
C THR A 136 0.05 -21.41 12.25
N LEU A 137 -0.85 -21.26 11.28
CA LEU A 137 -0.52 -21.20 9.86
C LEU A 137 -0.86 -19.83 9.29
N SER A 138 0.06 -19.23 8.53
CA SER A 138 -0.19 -18.00 7.75
C SER A 138 -0.01 -18.32 6.26
N LEU A 139 -1.03 -18.04 5.45
CA LEU A 139 -1.07 -18.45 4.04
C LEU A 139 -0.83 -17.26 3.10
N PHE A 140 -0.02 -17.46 2.07
CA PHE A 140 0.39 -16.41 1.12
C PHE A 140 0.35 -16.86 -0.34
N ASP A 141 0.13 -15.92 -1.26
CA ASP A 141 0.30 -16.11 -2.70
C ASP A 141 1.77 -15.94 -3.15
N VAL A 142 2.04 -16.17 -4.44
CA VAL A 142 3.38 -15.98 -5.06
C VAL A 142 3.90 -14.55 -5.01
N ASN A 143 3.05 -13.59 -4.67
CA ASN A 143 3.38 -12.19 -4.55
C ASN A 143 3.49 -11.76 -3.06
N ASN A 144 3.47 -12.71 -2.11
CA ASN A 144 3.45 -12.48 -0.66
C ASN A 144 2.21 -11.71 -0.15
N ASN A 145 1.09 -11.75 -0.86
CA ASN A 145 -0.18 -11.31 -0.29
C ASN A 145 -0.76 -12.43 0.58
N GLU A 146 -1.41 -12.06 1.68
CA GLU A 146 -2.23 -13.01 2.44
C GLU A 146 -3.28 -13.67 1.52
N LEU A 147 -3.48 -14.96 1.73
CA LEU A 147 -4.30 -15.79 0.86
C LEU A 147 -5.24 -16.65 1.68
N ASP A 148 -6.52 -16.27 1.69
CA ASP A 148 -7.59 -17.11 2.22
C ASP A 148 -7.64 -18.44 1.46
N ALA A 149 -7.46 -19.56 2.13
CA ALA A 149 -7.51 -20.88 1.51
C ALA A 149 -8.00 -21.98 2.45
N GLU A 150 -8.54 -23.05 1.86
CA GLU A 150 -8.94 -24.24 2.61
C GLU A 150 -7.70 -25.04 3.02
N VAL A 151 -7.56 -25.30 4.31
CA VAL A 151 -6.51 -26.13 4.89
C VAL A 151 -7.11 -27.42 5.45
N VAL A 152 -6.50 -28.55 5.08
CA VAL A 152 -6.82 -29.88 5.61
C VAL A 152 -5.58 -30.45 6.29
N LEU A 153 -5.68 -30.69 7.59
CA LEU A 153 -4.63 -31.33 8.37
C LEU A 153 -4.96 -32.82 8.56
N LYS A 154 -3.99 -33.69 8.27
CA LYS A 154 -4.15 -35.14 8.38
C LYS A 154 -3.08 -35.76 9.28
N LYS A 155 -3.47 -36.73 10.11
CA LYS A 155 -2.56 -37.60 10.86
C LYS A 155 -2.86 -39.05 10.50
N ASP A 156 -1.83 -39.86 10.22
CA ASP A 156 -1.99 -41.24 9.77
C ASP A 156 -3.00 -41.41 8.60
N ASN A 157 -2.97 -40.44 7.67
CA ASN A 157 -3.88 -40.34 6.51
C ASN A 157 -5.38 -40.15 6.86
N GLN A 158 -5.71 -39.80 8.11
CA GLN A 158 -7.05 -39.40 8.54
C GLN A 158 -7.12 -37.88 8.74
N ILE A 159 -8.20 -37.25 8.30
CA ILE A 159 -8.43 -35.81 8.50
C ILE A 159 -8.68 -35.57 9.99
N VAL A 160 -7.85 -34.74 10.61
CA VAL A 160 -7.97 -34.35 12.02
C VAL A 160 -8.55 -32.95 12.18
N ALA A 161 -8.32 -32.07 11.20
CA ALA A 161 -8.85 -30.71 11.18
C ALA A 161 -9.02 -30.25 9.73
N LYS A 162 -10.00 -29.37 9.52
CA LYS A 162 -10.26 -28.72 8.23
C LYS A 162 -10.87 -27.35 8.51
N GLU A 163 -10.18 -26.31 8.10
CA GLU A 163 -10.55 -24.90 8.30
C GLU A 163 -10.25 -24.08 7.03
N GLU A 164 -10.82 -22.88 6.92
CA GLU A 164 -10.59 -21.95 5.81
C GLU A 164 -10.31 -20.56 6.39
N GLY A 165 -9.27 -19.90 5.89
CA GLY A 165 -8.82 -18.60 6.37
C GLY A 165 -7.44 -18.22 5.83
N GLU A 166 -7.04 -16.97 6.06
CA GLU A 166 -5.70 -16.44 5.75
C GLU A 166 -4.68 -16.83 6.83
N GLU A 167 -5.13 -16.80 8.09
CA GLU A 167 -4.38 -17.25 9.26
C GLU A 167 -5.24 -18.23 10.07
N LEU A 168 -4.68 -19.39 10.40
CA LEU A 168 -5.41 -20.51 10.99
C LEU A 168 -4.70 -21.02 12.24
N TYR A 169 -5.49 -21.26 13.29
CA TYR A 169 -5.01 -21.67 14.60
C TYR A 169 -5.59 -23.04 14.94
N PHE A 170 -4.71 -24.02 15.18
CA PHE A 170 -5.08 -25.38 15.55
C PHE A 170 -4.51 -25.69 16.93
N GLU A 171 -5.38 -25.70 17.94
CA GLU A 171 -5.00 -25.96 19.33
C GLU A 171 -5.00 -27.45 19.67
N ASP A 172 -4.26 -27.82 20.71
CA ASP A 172 -4.31 -29.15 21.34
C ASP A 172 -3.97 -30.34 20.42
N LEU A 173 -3.15 -30.14 19.37
CA LEU A 173 -2.71 -31.21 18.47
C LEU A 173 -1.70 -32.13 19.15
N THR A 174 -1.82 -33.44 18.95
CA THR A 174 -0.81 -34.38 19.47
C THR A 174 0.51 -34.27 18.71
N ALA A 175 1.65 -34.19 19.40
CA ALA A 175 2.97 -34.16 18.74
C ALA A 175 3.18 -35.31 17.72
N GLY A 176 3.99 -35.06 16.70
CA GLY A 176 4.36 -36.03 15.66
C GLY A 176 4.06 -35.60 14.23
N GLU A 177 4.02 -36.59 13.32
CA GLU A 177 3.91 -36.36 11.88
C GLU A 177 2.47 -36.04 11.44
N TYR A 178 2.33 -35.02 10.60
CA TYR A 178 1.09 -34.60 9.95
C TYR A 178 1.31 -34.37 8.46
N THR A 179 0.24 -34.46 7.68
CA THR A 179 0.20 -33.98 6.30
C THR A 179 -0.74 -32.78 6.22
N LEU A 180 -0.19 -31.65 5.80
CA LEU A 180 -0.91 -30.43 5.47
C LEU A 180 -1.28 -30.44 3.99
N GLU A 181 -2.56 -30.27 3.67
CA GLU A 181 -3.02 -29.99 2.31
C GLU A 181 -3.65 -28.60 2.27
N VAL A 182 -3.25 -27.77 1.32
CA VAL A 182 -3.86 -26.45 1.11
C VAL A 182 -4.43 -26.36 -0.30
N VAL A 183 -5.67 -25.91 -0.40
CA VAL A 183 -6.43 -25.85 -1.64
C VAL A 183 -7.10 -24.48 -1.79
N LYS A 184 -6.83 -23.82 -2.91
CA LYS A 184 -7.53 -22.63 -3.36
C LYS A 184 -7.76 -22.71 -4.86
N GLU A 185 -8.95 -22.35 -5.33
CA GLU A 185 -9.24 -22.29 -6.77
C GLU A 185 -8.28 -21.30 -7.47
N GLY A 186 -7.74 -21.69 -8.62
CA GLY A 186 -6.75 -20.89 -9.36
C GLY A 186 -5.31 -21.04 -8.88
N TYR A 187 -5.06 -21.77 -7.79
CA TYR A 187 -3.74 -22.07 -7.27
C TYR A 187 -3.44 -23.57 -7.34
N ASP A 188 -2.15 -23.89 -7.37
CA ASP A 188 -1.67 -25.26 -7.29
C ASP A 188 -1.95 -25.82 -5.90
N LYS A 189 -2.52 -27.03 -5.85
CA LYS A 189 -2.71 -27.74 -4.58
C LYS A 189 -1.34 -27.98 -3.92
N LEU A 190 -1.19 -27.52 -2.68
CA LEU A 190 -0.02 -27.80 -1.87
C LEU A 190 -0.26 -29.04 -1.00
N VAL A 191 0.75 -29.92 -0.91
CA VAL A 191 0.81 -31.02 0.05
C VAL A 191 2.17 -30.99 0.73
N LYS A 192 2.21 -30.84 2.05
CA LYS A 192 3.45 -30.72 2.84
C LYS A 192 3.38 -31.65 4.05
N ASN A 193 4.46 -32.37 4.33
CA ASN A 193 4.59 -33.12 5.59
C ASN A 193 5.15 -32.20 6.68
N LEU A 194 4.55 -32.25 7.86
CA LEU A 194 4.90 -31.48 9.04
C LEU A 194 5.25 -32.44 10.18
N ASN A 195 6.20 -32.07 11.02
CA ASN A 195 6.52 -32.83 12.23
C ASN A 195 6.49 -31.88 13.42
N LEU A 196 5.37 -31.89 14.14
CA LEU A 196 5.09 -30.98 15.25
C LEU A 196 5.78 -31.47 16.52
N LYS A 197 6.68 -30.68 17.10
CA LYS A 197 7.48 -31.08 18.26
C LYS A 197 7.54 -30.04 19.37
N GLU A 198 7.36 -28.77 19.05
CA GLU A 198 7.37 -27.69 20.03
C GLU A 198 5.95 -27.42 20.56
N GLU A 199 5.80 -26.86 21.76
CA GLU A 199 4.47 -26.55 22.33
C GLU A 199 3.68 -25.58 21.45
N GLN A 200 4.37 -24.69 20.74
CA GLN A 200 3.81 -23.75 19.78
C GLN A 200 4.66 -23.77 18.51
N GLU A 201 4.02 -23.99 17.36
CA GLU A 201 4.65 -24.02 16.05
C GLU A 201 3.98 -22.98 15.15
N GLU A 202 4.75 -22.13 14.49
CA GLU A 202 4.26 -21.14 13.54
C GLU A 202 4.82 -21.45 12.15
N LEU A 203 3.95 -21.47 11.13
CA LEU A 203 4.36 -21.81 9.76
C LEU A 203 3.72 -20.89 8.72
N ALA A 204 4.57 -20.19 7.97
CA ALA A 204 4.18 -19.52 6.73
C ALA A 204 4.11 -20.51 5.56
N VAL A 205 3.06 -20.43 4.75
CA VAL A 205 2.78 -21.33 3.63
C VAL A 205 2.50 -20.53 2.37
N TYR A 206 3.25 -20.81 1.30
CA TYR A 206 3.12 -20.11 0.02
C TYR A 206 2.51 -21.02 -1.03
N LEU A 207 1.44 -20.56 -1.69
CA LEU A 207 0.79 -21.28 -2.78
C LEU A 207 1.28 -20.76 -4.13
N LEU A 208 1.71 -21.68 -4.99
CA LEU A 208 2.05 -21.38 -6.38
C LEU A 208 0.79 -21.27 -7.24
N GLY A 209 0.84 -20.47 -8.30
CA GLY A 209 -0.29 -20.26 -9.22
C GLY A 209 -0.86 -18.84 -9.12
N GLY A 210 -2.18 -18.72 -9.31
CA GLY A 210 -2.88 -17.45 -9.43
C GLY A 210 -2.75 -16.83 -10.83
N GLU A 211 -3.71 -15.97 -11.15
CA GLU A 211 -3.75 -15.27 -12.45
C GLU A 211 -2.89 -13.99 -12.44
N VAL A 212 -2.37 -13.58 -11.28
CA VAL A 212 -1.57 -12.38 -11.10
C VAL A 212 -0.15 -12.72 -10.67
N LYS A 213 0.84 -12.21 -11.40
CA LYS A 213 2.25 -12.24 -11.00
C LYS A 213 2.85 -10.84 -10.99
N GLN A 214 3.63 -10.54 -9.97
CA GLN A 214 4.32 -9.27 -9.81
C GLN A 214 5.83 -9.48 -9.90
N LEU A 215 6.50 -8.64 -10.68
CA LEU A 215 7.94 -8.66 -10.86
C LEU A 215 8.50 -7.26 -10.60
N ILE A 216 9.69 -7.20 -10.02
CA ILE A 216 10.45 -5.96 -9.83
C ILE A 216 11.77 -6.12 -10.58
N ILE A 217 12.15 -5.07 -11.31
CA ILE A 217 13.42 -4.95 -12.01
C ILE A 217 14.21 -3.83 -11.36
N GLU A 218 15.37 -4.17 -10.79
CA GLU A 218 16.25 -3.18 -10.14
C GLU A 218 17.55 -2.95 -10.90
N ASN A 219 17.89 -3.83 -11.85
CA ASN A 219 19.13 -3.82 -12.61
C ASN A 219 18.99 -4.58 -13.94
N GLU A 220 20.04 -4.57 -14.77
CA GLU A 220 20.08 -5.23 -16.08
C GLU A 220 19.91 -6.76 -16.02
N GLU A 221 20.41 -7.39 -14.96
CA GLU A 221 20.31 -8.84 -14.77
C GLU A 221 18.85 -9.23 -14.47
N ASP A 222 18.19 -8.48 -13.58
CA ASP A 222 16.76 -8.62 -13.30
C ASP A 222 15.92 -8.38 -14.54
N PHE A 223 16.27 -7.38 -15.35
CA PHE A 223 15.58 -7.10 -16.60
C PHE A 223 15.63 -8.32 -17.52
N SER A 224 16.83 -8.85 -17.79
CA SER A 224 17.00 -10.01 -18.68
C SER A 224 16.21 -11.22 -18.19
N ARG A 225 16.32 -11.53 -16.89
CA ARG A 225 15.62 -12.66 -16.24
C ARG A 225 14.10 -12.49 -16.26
N ASN A 226 13.59 -11.30 -15.97
CA ASN A 226 12.14 -11.06 -15.93
C ASN A 226 11.54 -11.02 -17.33
N ILE A 227 12.25 -10.51 -18.34
CA ILE A 227 11.83 -10.58 -19.75
C ILE A 227 11.71 -12.04 -20.22
N GLU A 228 12.62 -12.91 -19.79
CA GLU A 228 12.52 -14.36 -20.05
C GLU A 228 11.26 -14.96 -19.42
N LYS A 229 10.99 -14.69 -18.14
CA LYS A 229 9.76 -15.13 -17.45
C LYS A 229 8.49 -14.66 -18.18
N ILE A 230 8.42 -13.38 -18.56
CA ILE A 230 7.27 -12.84 -19.32
C ILE A 230 7.13 -13.57 -20.65
N SER A 231 8.24 -13.83 -21.33
CA SER A 231 8.25 -14.56 -22.61
C SER A 231 7.80 -16.01 -22.45
N GLU A 232 8.10 -16.67 -21.34
CA GLU A 232 7.62 -18.01 -21.01
C GLU A 232 6.11 -18.03 -20.74
N GLU A 233 5.60 -17.08 -19.93
CA GLU A 233 4.16 -16.92 -19.71
C GLU A 233 3.40 -16.73 -21.02
N LEU A 234 3.93 -15.88 -21.91
CA LEU A 234 3.34 -15.59 -23.21
C LEU A 234 3.29 -16.83 -24.12
N LYS A 235 4.35 -17.66 -24.10
CA LYS A 235 4.39 -18.94 -24.85
C LYS A 235 3.42 -19.99 -24.30
N ASN A 236 3.12 -19.91 -23.01
CA ASN A 236 2.24 -20.84 -22.30
C ASN A 236 0.75 -20.43 -22.33
N LEU A 237 0.41 -19.31 -22.97
CA LEU A 237 -0.98 -18.91 -23.18
C LEU A 237 -1.72 -19.88 -24.09
N LYS A 238 -2.94 -20.26 -23.69
CA LYS A 238 -3.88 -20.98 -24.56
C LYS A 238 -4.48 -20.05 -25.61
N ASP A 239 -5.05 -20.62 -26.67
CA ASP A 239 -5.64 -19.85 -27.78
C ASP A 239 -6.74 -18.86 -27.34
N ASN A 240 -7.47 -19.18 -26.28
CA ASN A 240 -8.55 -18.36 -25.71
C ASN A 240 -8.08 -17.46 -24.55
N GLU A 241 -6.80 -17.42 -24.25
CA GLU A 241 -6.21 -16.62 -23.17
C GLU A 241 -5.43 -15.43 -23.75
N GLU A 242 -5.31 -14.39 -22.94
CA GLU A 242 -4.47 -13.23 -23.19
C GLU A 242 -3.71 -12.84 -21.91
N LEU A 243 -2.61 -12.13 -22.09
CA LEU A 243 -1.78 -11.63 -21.01
C LEU A 243 -1.85 -10.11 -21.01
N ILE A 244 -2.27 -9.53 -19.88
CA ILE A 244 -2.19 -8.10 -19.65
C ILE A 244 -0.91 -7.83 -18.87
N LEU A 245 -0.14 -6.87 -19.36
CA LEU A 245 1.11 -6.41 -18.77
C LEU A 245 0.88 -4.98 -18.26
N GLY A 246 0.97 -4.76 -16.95
CA GLY A 246 1.04 -3.42 -16.34
C GLY A 246 2.48 -3.08 -16.01
N VAL A 247 3.02 -1.95 -16.47
CA VAL A 247 4.40 -1.54 -16.23
C VAL A 247 4.43 -0.11 -15.74
N SER A 248 5.20 0.15 -14.68
CA SER A 248 5.40 1.50 -14.15
C SER A 248 6.74 1.61 -13.43
N TYR A 249 7.28 2.82 -13.37
CA TYR A 249 8.44 3.11 -12.52
C TYR A 249 7.98 3.20 -11.06
N LEU A 250 8.74 2.58 -10.17
CA LEU A 250 8.44 2.49 -8.74
C LEU A 250 9.15 3.55 -7.91
N ASN A 251 10.21 4.16 -8.45
CA ASN A 251 10.93 5.23 -7.78
C ASN A 251 10.58 6.59 -8.38
N SER A 252 10.37 7.56 -7.49
CA SER A 252 10.07 8.94 -7.84
C SER A 252 11.37 9.68 -8.19
N ASN A 253 11.84 9.59 -9.43
CA ASN A 253 12.77 10.60 -9.92
C ASN A 253 11.95 11.82 -10.34
N TYR A 254 11.74 12.72 -9.38
CA TYR A 254 10.92 13.92 -9.50
C TYR A 254 11.39 14.82 -10.65
N SER A 255 10.86 14.58 -11.84
CA SER A 255 10.85 15.60 -12.88
C SER A 255 9.90 16.71 -12.42
N GLN A 256 10.38 17.96 -12.48
CA GLN A 256 9.49 19.10 -12.26
C GLN A 256 8.49 19.12 -13.42
N PRO A 257 7.18 19.22 -13.17
CA PRO A 257 6.21 19.30 -14.25
C PRO A 257 6.47 20.55 -15.09
N GLU A 258 6.36 20.39 -16.41
CA GLU A 258 6.38 21.49 -17.37
C GLU A 258 4.94 21.93 -17.66
N PHE A 259 4.69 23.25 -17.67
CA PHE A 259 3.35 23.81 -17.88
C PHE A 259 3.34 24.72 -19.11
N ASP A 260 2.49 24.42 -20.09
CA ASP A 260 2.16 25.34 -21.19
C ASP A 260 1.11 26.35 -20.73
N LEU A 261 1.57 27.53 -20.30
CA LEU A 261 0.68 28.58 -19.80
C LEU A 261 -0.26 29.19 -20.86
N SER A 262 -0.13 28.80 -22.14
CA SER A 262 -1.11 29.13 -23.18
C SER A 262 -2.34 28.20 -23.14
N ASN A 263 -2.18 27.00 -22.57
CA ASN A 263 -3.26 26.05 -22.32
C ASN A 263 -4.02 26.43 -21.04
N GLU A 264 -5.34 26.29 -21.05
CA GLU A 264 -6.19 26.59 -19.90
C GLU A 264 -6.05 25.55 -18.78
N ILE A 265 -5.91 24.27 -19.12
CA ILE A 265 -5.75 23.17 -18.19
C ILE A 265 -4.40 23.26 -17.48
N ASP A 266 -3.31 23.50 -18.21
CA ASP A 266 -1.97 23.63 -17.59
C ASP A 266 -1.88 24.83 -16.64
N ARG A 267 -2.64 25.91 -16.91
CA ARG A 267 -2.76 27.03 -15.97
C ARG A 267 -3.44 26.58 -14.66
N LEU A 268 -4.47 25.74 -14.71
CA LEU A 268 -5.07 25.14 -13.52
C LEU A 268 -4.06 24.29 -12.76
N SER A 269 -3.41 23.37 -13.47
CA SER A 269 -2.44 22.43 -12.90
C SER A 269 -1.31 23.17 -12.19
N LYS A 270 -0.85 24.28 -12.78
CA LYS A 270 0.16 25.14 -12.19
C LYS A 270 -0.32 25.80 -10.88
N ILE A 271 -1.56 26.26 -10.80
CA ILE A 271 -2.12 26.88 -9.57
C ILE A 271 -2.06 25.87 -8.43
N GLU A 272 -2.59 24.66 -8.65
CA GLU A 272 -2.55 23.58 -7.64
C GLU A 272 -1.12 23.23 -7.23
N TYR A 273 -0.23 23.08 -8.21
CA TYR A 273 1.18 22.76 -7.96
C TYR A 273 1.89 23.82 -7.10
N ASP A 274 1.75 25.10 -7.46
CA ASP A 274 2.43 26.20 -6.77
C ASP A 274 1.93 26.36 -5.34
N VAL A 275 0.63 26.16 -5.09
CA VAL A 275 0.02 26.23 -3.75
C VAL A 275 0.63 25.19 -2.81
N ARG A 276 0.85 23.95 -3.24
CA ARG A 276 1.46 22.90 -2.39
C ARG A 276 2.92 23.20 -2.09
N LYS A 277 3.67 23.65 -3.10
CA LYS A 277 5.06 24.08 -2.94
C LYS A 277 5.18 25.22 -1.91
N LYS A 278 4.29 26.21 -2.03
CA LYS A 278 4.19 27.32 -1.09
C LYS A 278 3.82 26.86 0.33
N GLY A 279 2.93 25.86 0.46
CA GLY A 279 2.59 25.25 1.74
C GLY A 279 3.80 24.70 2.49
N ASN A 280 4.68 23.96 1.80
CA ASN A 280 5.94 23.45 2.38
C ASN A 280 6.84 24.58 2.89
N ASP A 281 6.99 25.65 2.12
CA ASP A 281 7.80 26.81 2.52
C ASP A 281 7.22 27.52 3.76
N LEU A 282 5.89 27.58 3.87
CA LEU A 282 5.21 28.15 5.04
C LEU A 282 5.42 27.31 6.28
N VAL A 283 5.20 25.99 6.21
CA VAL A 283 5.44 25.07 7.35
C VAL A 283 6.90 25.14 7.79
N LYS A 284 7.85 25.13 6.86
CA LYS A 284 9.28 25.24 7.18
C LYS A 284 9.63 26.54 7.92
N ARG A 285 8.94 27.64 7.60
CA ARG A 285 9.24 28.96 8.15
C ARG A 285 8.49 29.26 9.44
N TYR A 286 7.25 28.82 9.54
CA TYR A 286 6.32 29.23 10.59
C TYR A 286 5.75 28.07 11.39
N GLY A 287 5.87 26.82 10.94
CA GLY A 287 5.22 25.68 11.58
C GLY A 287 3.72 25.90 11.70
N ASP A 288 3.14 25.62 12.86
CA ASP A 288 1.75 25.88 13.22
C ASP A 288 1.53 27.26 13.88
N ASN A 289 2.49 28.19 13.77
CA ASN A 289 2.32 29.57 14.25
C ASN A 289 1.42 30.38 13.31
N PHE A 290 0.15 29.97 13.26
CA PHE A 290 -0.88 30.65 12.50
C PHE A 290 -1.16 32.04 13.06
N ALA A 291 -1.67 32.91 12.18
CA ALA A 291 -2.06 34.27 12.50
C ALA A 291 -3.55 34.54 12.24
N PHE A 292 -4.33 33.49 11.94
CA PHE A 292 -5.75 33.66 11.69
C PHE A 292 -6.51 34.10 12.95
N THR A 293 -7.56 34.89 12.74
CA THR A 293 -8.39 35.38 13.84
C THR A 293 -9.52 34.40 14.15
N THR A 294 -9.97 34.36 15.41
CA THR A 294 -11.21 33.69 15.80
C THR A 294 -12.36 34.70 15.88
N ALA A 295 -12.44 35.60 14.90
CA ALA A 295 -13.41 36.69 14.92
C ALA A 295 -14.84 36.16 14.82
N ASP A 296 -15.72 36.70 15.65
CA ASP A 296 -17.16 36.46 15.55
C ASP A 296 -17.78 37.43 14.55
N TYR A 297 -18.26 36.89 13.43
CA TYR A 297 -18.94 37.65 12.39
C TYR A 297 -20.46 37.56 12.55
N ASN A 298 -21.16 38.64 12.24
CA ASN A 298 -22.62 38.73 12.22
C ASN A 298 -23.13 38.87 10.78
N LEU A 299 -24.32 38.33 10.51
CA LEU A 299 -24.95 38.48 9.20
C LEU A 299 -24.97 39.95 8.75
N GLY A 300 -24.57 40.19 7.50
CA GLY A 300 -24.44 41.53 6.92
C GLY A 300 -23.09 42.21 7.15
N ASP A 301 -22.18 41.63 7.96
CA ASP A 301 -20.82 42.12 8.08
C ASP A 301 -20.11 42.09 6.72
N GLN A 302 -19.32 43.13 6.46
CA GLN A 302 -18.57 43.26 5.20
C GLN A 302 -17.08 43.13 5.44
N LYS A 303 -16.40 42.44 4.53
CA LYS A 303 -14.95 42.25 4.57
C LYS A 303 -14.36 42.30 3.17
N GLU A 304 -13.17 42.89 3.06
CA GLU A 304 -12.34 42.82 1.87
C GLU A 304 -11.41 41.59 1.99
N PHE A 305 -11.43 40.72 0.99
CA PHE A 305 -10.56 39.56 0.87
C PHE A 305 -9.56 39.77 -0.27
N LYS A 306 -8.33 39.32 -0.08
CA LYS A 306 -7.31 39.26 -1.12
C LYS A 306 -7.33 37.87 -1.75
N ILE A 307 -7.49 37.79 -3.06
CA ILE A 307 -7.42 36.53 -3.80
C ILE A 307 -6.01 36.35 -4.38
N SER A 308 -5.56 35.09 -4.52
CA SER A 308 -4.27 34.80 -5.16
C SER A 308 -4.22 35.38 -6.57
N ASN A 309 -3.06 35.93 -6.94
CA ASN A 309 -2.82 36.46 -8.28
C ASN A 309 -2.93 35.38 -9.37
N ASP A 310 -2.74 34.11 -9.01
CA ASP A 310 -2.80 32.99 -9.93
C ASP A 310 -4.25 32.62 -10.29
N VAL A 311 -5.22 33.02 -9.46
CA VAL A 311 -6.66 32.83 -9.70
C VAL A 311 -7.28 34.11 -10.23
N LYS A 312 -7.20 35.18 -9.44
CA LYS A 312 -7.76 36.50 -9.74
C LYS A 312 -6.99 37.52 -8.91
N ALA A 313 -6.08 38.25 -9.56
CA ALA A 313 -5.27 39.30 -8.95
C ALA A 313 -6.12 40.52 -8.54
N ASP A 314 -6.99 40.32 -7.56
CA ASP A 314 -8.05 41.25 -7.18
C ASP A 314 -8.31 41.25 -5.67
N LYS A 315 -8.96 42.32 -5.22
CA LYS A 315 -9.53 42.45 -3.89
C LYS A 315 -11.04 42.35 -4.01
N VAL A 316 -11.62 41.39 -3.31
CA VAL A 316 -13.06 41.15 -3.33
C VAL A 316 -13.69 41.72 -2.07
N ASN A 317 -14.62 42.66 -2.24
CA ASN A 317 -15.49 43.11 -1.15
C ASN A 317 -16.68 42.17 -1.09
N ALA A 318 -16.86 41.49 0.05
CA ALA A 318 -17.90 40.51 0.24
C ALA A 318 -18.73 40.82 1.49
N THR A 319 -19.97 40.35 1.48
CA THR A 319 -20.90 40.46 2.61
C THR A 319 -21.17 39.06 3.17
N LEU A 320 -21.18 38.91 4.49
CA LEU A 320 -21.57 37.67 5.16
C LEU A 320 -23.07 37.44 4.97
N MET A 321 -23.42 36.40 4.21
CA MET A 321 -24.81 36.10 3.85
C MET A 321 -25.33 34.80 4.47
N GLY A 322 -24.45 33.91 4.94
CA GLY A 322 -24.82 32.69 5.67
C GLY A 322 -23.96 32.48 6.91
N VAL A 323 -24.55 31.96 7.99
CA VAL A 323 -23.85 31.63 9.23
C VAL A 323 -24.35 30.30 9.74
N GLY A 324 -23.43 29.33 9.84
CA GLY A 324 -23.65 28.03 10.44
C GLY A 324 -22.97 27.87 11.81
N GLU A 325 -23.00 26.65 12.34
CA GLU A 325 -22.28 26.23 13.53
C GLU A 325 -20.76 26.18 13.29
N HIS A 326 -20.33 25.78 12.08
CA HIS A 326 -18.92 25.63 11.72
C HIS A 326 -18.49 26.48 10.52
N ILE A 327 -19.39 27.29 9.95
CA ILE A 327 -19.13 28.05 8.72
C ILE A 327 -19.61 29.51 8.78
N TYR A 328 -18.85 30.39 8.12
CA TYR A 328 -19.23 31.74 7.74
C TYR A 328 -19.19 31.86 6.21
N LEU A 329 -20.33 32.12 5.58
CA LEU A 329 -20.46 32.17 4.13
C LEU A 329 -20.50 33.62 3.62
N PHE A 330 -19.35 34.11 3.15
CA PHE A 330 -19.22 35.42 2.52
C PHE A 330 -19.47 35.31 1.02
N VAL A 331 -20.22 36.27 0.48
CA VAL A 331 -20.55 36.36 -0.95
C VAL A 331 -19.98 37.66 -1.52
N ASP A 332 -19.22 37.56 -2.61
CA ASP A 332 -18.76 38.72 -3.38
C ASP A 332 -19.95 39.63 -3.71
N ASN A 333 -19.84 40.93 -3.41
CA ASN A 333 -20.91 41.90 -3.63
C ASN A 333 -21.30 42.07 -5.12
N ASN A 334 -20.49 41.56 -6.05
CA ASN A 334 -20.80 41.52 -7.48
C ASN A 334 -21.54 40.25 -7.91
N LYS A 335 -21.80 39.32 -6.98
CA LYS A 335 -22.54 38.08 -7.22
C LYS A 335 -23.92 38.16 -6.59
N ASP A 336 -24.89 37.63 -7.33
CA ASP A 336 -26.26 37.45 -6.86
C ASP A 336 -26.52 35.94 -6.77
N ILE A 337 -26.65 35.44 -5.55
CA ILE A 337 -26.80 34.01 -5.26
C ILE A 337 -28.11 33.84 -4.49
N ASP A 338 -28.92 32.87 -4.92
CA ASP A 338 -30.17 32.53 -4.26
C ASP A 338 -29.94 32.15 -2.79
N LEU A 339 -30.74 32.69 -1.88
CA LEU A 339 -30.66 32.40 -0.45
C LEU A 339 -30.88 30.90 -0.18
N GLU A 340 -31.77 30.23 -0.92
CA GLU A 340 -32.00 28.79 -0.76
C GLU A 340 -30.70 27.98 -1.03
N LYS A 341 -29.89 28.44 -1.99
CA LYS A 341 -28.60 27.83 -2.30
C LYS A 341 -27.57 28.08 -1.19
N LEU A 342 -27.60 29.26 -0.56
CA LEU A 342 -26.71 29.59 0.56
C LEU A 342 -27.08 28.80 1.82
N ASP A 343 -28.37 28.62 2.08
CA ASP A 343 -28.88 27.79 3.17
C ASP A 343 -28.45 26.32 2.96
N GLU A 344 -28.62 25.77 1.75
CA GLU A 344 -28.18 24.41 1.43
C GLU A 344 -26.66 24.22 1.62
N ILE A 345 -25.83 25.18 1.18
CA ILE A 345 -24.37 25.13 1.40
C ILE A 345 -24.04 25.12 2.89
N THR A 346 -24.72 25.95 3.69
CA THR A 346 -24.50 26.06 5.13
C THR A 346 -24.88 24.77 5.84
N ASP A 347 -26.08 24.26 5.56
CA ASP A 347 -26.61 23.03 6.17
C ASP A 347 -25.77 21.81 5.80
N GLU A 348 -25.37 21.66 4.54
CA GLU A 348 -24.54 20.55 4.09
C GLU A 348 -23.13 20.62 4.69
N PHE A 349 -22.57 21.83 4.87
CA PHE A 349 -21.28 21.96 5.55
C PHE A 349 -21.35 21.48 7.00
N ASP A 350 -22.31 21.97 7.78
CA ASP A 350 -22.40 21.66 9.21
C ASP A 350 -22.84 20.21 9.47
N ASN A 351 -23.75 19.67 8.66
CA ASN A 351 -24.37 18.37 8.94
C ASN A 351 -23.68 17.19 8.22
N VAL A 352 -22.93 17.44 7.15
CA VAL A 352 -22.28 16.39 6.35
C VAL A 352 -20.77 16.60 6.29
N ILE A 353 -20.30 17.71 5.72
CA ILE A 353 -18.87 17.88 5.39
C ILE A 353 -18.01 17.99 6.64
N TYR A 354 -18.35 18.91 7.55
CA TYR A 354 -17.61 19.16 8.76
C TYR A 354 -17.49 17.90 9.64
N PRO A 355 -18.59 17.22 10.04
CA PRO A 355 -18.48 16.03 10.89
C PRO A 355 -17.73 14.88 10.21
N THR A 356 -17.89 14.70 8.89
CA THR A 356 -17.21 13.63 8.15
C THR A 356 -15.69 13.85 8.06
N LEU A 357 -15.26 15.08 7.79
CA LEU A 357 -13.86 15.40 7.49
C LEU A 357 -13.06 15.89 8.71
N THR A 358 -13.73 16.41 9.74
CA THR A 358 -13.10 16.86 10.99
C THR A 358 -12.92 15.73 12.00
N ARG A 359 -13.76 14.68 11.91
CA ARG A 359 -13.77 13.51 12.80
C ARG A 359 -13.86 13.94 14.27
N ASP A 360 -12.98 13.44 15.14
CA ASP A 360 -12.97 13.73 16.59
C ASP A 360 -12.29 15.07 16.95
N LYS A 361 -11.87 15.86 15.95
CA LYS A 361 -11.23 17.16 16.18
C LYS A 361 -12.29 18.27 16.34
N THR A 362 -11.86 19.38 16.91
CA THR A 362 -12.61 20.63 16.86
C THR A 362 -11.78 21.64 16.08
N ILE A 363 -12.35 22.15 14.99
CA ILE A 363 -11.80 23.22 14.17
C ILE A 363 -12.71 24.43 14.33
N ASP A 364 -12.10 25.61 14.49
CA ASP A 364 -12.82 26.88 14.57
C ASP A 364 -13.68 27.10 13.31
N LYS A 365 -14.67 28.00 13.40
CA LYS A 365 -15.53 28.31 12.26
C LYS A 365 -14.71 28.73 11.03
N VAL A 366 -15.04 28.13 9.90
CA VAL A 366 -14.33 28.36 8.63
C VAL A 366 -15.07 29.41 7.81
N VAL A 367 -14.31 30.35 7.26
CA VAL A 367 -14.80 31.31 6.28
C VAL A 367 -14.81 30.64 4.90
N VAL A 368 -15.93 30.76 4.18
CA VAL A 368 -16.03 30.38 2.78
C VAL A 368 -16.39 31.60 1.97
N LEU A 369 -15.55 31.92 0.98
CA LEU A 369 -15.83 33.02 0.05
C LEU A 369 -16.38 32.49 -1.29
N LEU A 370 -17.62 32.85 -1.60
CA LEU A 370 -18.24 32.64 -2.91
C LEU A 370 -17.97 33.84 -3.82
N THR A 371 -17.21 33.62 -4.89
CA THR A 371 -16.76 34.66 -5.86
C THR A 371 -16.68 34.07 -7.28
N ASP A 372 -16.46 34.88 -8.31
CA ASP A 372 -15.94 34.35 -9.59
C ASP A 372 -14.42 34.19 -9.55
N PHE A 373 -13.94 33.36 -10.48
CA PHE A 373 -12.51 33.13 -10.75
C PHE A 373 -12.11 33.59 -12.17
N ASN A 374 -12.65 34.72 -12.66
CA ASN A 374 -12.32 35.30 -13.98
C ASN A 374 -12.31 34.25 -15.13
N ASP A 375 -13.39 33.49 -15.26
CA ASP A 375 -13.57 32.42 -16.26
C ASP A 375 -12.60 31.23 -16.16
N LEU A 376 -11.76 31.12 -15.12
CA LEU A 376 -10.94 29.93 -14.91
C LEU A 376 -11.82 28.69 -14.65
N PRO A 377 -11.44 27.51 -15.18
CA PRO A 377 -12.14 26.25 -14.93
C PRO A 377 -11.88 25.66 -13.53
N VAL A 378 -11.40 26.46 -12.57
CA VAL A 378 -11.33 26.12 -11.15
C VAL A 378 -12.74 26.17 -10.55
N THR A 379 -13.06 25.22 -9.66
CA THR A 379 -14.33 25.18 -8.91
C THR A 379 -14.19 25.68 -7.48
N GLY A 380 -13.01 25.54 -6.89
CA GLY A 380 -12.62 26.08 -5.60
C GLY A 380 -11.11 26.08 -5.45
N TYR A 381 -10.57 26.84 -4.50
CA TYR A 381 -9.15 26.80 -4.17
C TYR A 381 -8.94 27.06 -2.67
N PHE A 382 -7.84 26.57 -2.14
CA PHE A 382 -7.36 26.82 -0.78
C PHE A 382 -5.93 27.37 -0.87
N ASP A 383 -5.64 28.49 -0.18
CA ASP A 383 -4.28 29.03 -0.09
C ASP A 383 -3.80 29.02 1.35
N PRO A 384 -2.78 28.20 1.70
CA PRO A 384 -2.29 28.11 3.07
C PRO A 384 -1.70 29.43 3.59
N ALA A 385 -1.33 30.39 2.73
CA ALA A 385 -0.88 31.70 3.21
C ALA A 385 -1.97 32.48 3.96
N ASP A 386 -3.23 32.19 3.71
CA ASP A 386 -4.33 32.86 4.40
C ASP A 386 -4.39 32.55 5.89
N LEU A 387 -3.77 31.46 6.31
CA LEU A 387 -3.62 31.12 7.73
C LEU A 387 -2.52 31.92 8.44
N TYR A 388 -1.67 32.64 7.70
CA TYR A 388 -0.52 33.38 8.25
C TYR A 388 -0.63 34.89 8.01
N ALA A 389 0.29 35.64 8.62
CA ALA A 389 0.26 37.10 8.65
C ALA A 389 0.27 37.79 7.27
N HIS A 390 0.66 37.08 6.20
CA HIS A 390 0.83 37.62 4.85
C HIS A 390 -0.36 37.37 3.91
N GLY A 391 -1.35 36.59 4.35
CA GLY A 391 -2.61 36.36 3.63
C GLY A 391 -3.79 37.08 4.30
N ASN A 392 -4.98 36.49 4.22
CA ASN A 392 -6.20 37.05 4.79
C ASN A 392 -6.33 36.92 6.31
N GLN A 393 -5.45 36.14 6.96
CA GLN A 393 -5.50 35.86 8.40
C GLN A 393 -6.85 35.27 8.82
N GLU A 394 -7.30 34.27 8.06
CA GLU A 394 -8.57 33.57 8.29
C GLU A 394 -8.40 32.07 8.02
N LEU A 395 -9.15 31.24 8.74
CA LEU A 395 -9.42 29.88 8.28
C LEU A 395 -10.37 29.98 7.09
N ILE A 396 -9.83 30.05 5.87
CA ILE A 396 -10.61 30.33 4.66
C ILE A 396 -10.29 29.40 3.51
N PHE A 397 -11.34 29.08 2.73
CA PHE A 397 -11.20 28.61 1.36
C PHE A 397 -12.25 29.26 0.46
N TYR A 398 -12.09 29.09 -0.85
CA TYR A 398 -12.82 29.84 -1.86
C TYR A 398 -13.57 28.90 -2.79
N LEU A 399 -14.76 29.31 -3.21
CA LEU A 399 -15.60 28.56 -4.12
C LEU A 399 -16.09 29.45 -5.28
N ASN A 400 -16.14 28.87 -6.47
CA ASN A 400 -16.66 29.55 -7.66
C ASN A 400 -18.19 29.60 -7.61
N ALA A 401 -18.75 30.79 -7.35
CA ALA A 401 -20.17 31.03 -7.15
C ALA A 401 -21.07 30.57 -8.32
N ASP A 402 -20.53 30.58 -9.54
CA ASP A 402 -21.27 30.32 -10.78
C ASP A 402 -21.50 28.83 -11.07
N ARG A 403 -21.14 27.95 -10.12
CA ARG A 403 -21.28 26.49 -10.26
C ARG A 403 -22.63 25.98 -9.74
N SER A 404 -23.00 24.79 -10.21
CA SER A 404 -24.19 24.07 -9.70
C SER A 404 -24.00 23.73 -8.22
N ILE A 405 -25.10 23.52 -7.49
CA ILE A 405 -25.03 23.22 -6.07
C ILE A 405 -24.19 21.96 -5.78
N ASN A 406 -24.41 20.86 -6.49
CA ASN A 406 -23.59 19.65 -6.27
C ASN A 406 -22.11 19.92 -6.57
N THR A 407 -21.79 20.67 -7.64
CA THR A 407 -20.40 21.05 -7.94
C THR A 407 -19.77 21.89 -6.82
N LEU A 408 -20.54 22.79 -6.19
CA LEU A 408 -20.07 23.57 -5.05
C LEU A 408 -19.84 22.69 -3.83
N LEU A 409 -20.75 21.78 -3.50
CA LEU A 409 -20.62 20.87 -2.36
C LEU A 409 -19.45 19.89 -2.55
N THR A 410 -19.29 19.34 -3.76
CA THR A 410 -18.10 18.55 -4.14
C THR A 410 -16.83 19.35 -3.93
N SER A 411 -16.76 20.57 -4.45
CA SER A 411 -15.58 21.42 -4.30
C SER A 411 -15.35 21.84 -2.84
N MET A 412 -16.40 22.09 -2.08
CA MET A 412 -16.35 22.44 -0.66
C MET A 412 -15.75 21.33 0.18
N ALA A 413 -16.16 20.08 -0.04
CA ALA A 413 -15.56 18.92 0.64
C ALA A 413 -14.06 18.80 0.32
N HIS A 414 -13.70 18.98 -0.95
CA HIS A 414 -12.31 18.93 -1.42
C HIS A 414 -11.44 20.04 -0.79
N GLN A 415 -11.88 21.30 -0.84
CA GLN A 415 -11.13 22.43 -0.30
C GLN A 415 -11.06 22.40 1.23
N TYR A 416 -12.13 21.96 1.89
CA TYR A 416 -12.10 21.79 3.34
C TYR A 416 -11.11 20.69 3.75
N GLN A 417 -11.05 19.57 3.02
CA GLN A 417 -10.04 18.54 3.28
C GLN A 417 -8.62 19.12 3.21
N HIS A 418 -8.30 19.93 2.20
CA HIS A 418 -6.97 20.56 2.11
C HIS A 418 -6.65 21.45 3.31
N LEU A 419 -7.64 22.22 3.77
CA LEU A 419 -7.50 23.06 4.95
C LEU A 419 -7.17 22.18 6.17
N VAL A 420 -7.96 21.13 6.43
CA VAL A 420 -7.73 20.20 7.55
C VAL A 420 -6.35 19.54 7.45
N PHE A 421 -6.00 19.02 6.26
CA PHE A 421 -4.71 18.39 6.00
C PHE A 421 -3.56 19.35 6.29
N PHE A 422 -3.65 20.60 5.84
CA PHE A 422 -2.61 21.58 6.05
C PHE A 422 -2.45 21.98 7.52
N LEU A 423 -3.56 22.08 8.27
CA LEU A 423 -3.52 22.32 9.71
C LEU A 423 -2.74 21.20 10.44
N ASP A 424 -2.98 19.94 10.09
CA ASP A 424 -2.28 18.80 10.69
C ASP A 424 -0.81 18.73 10.24
N LYS A 425 -0.55 18.92 8.95
CA LYS A 425 0.80 19.00 8.37
C LYS A 425 1.66 20.05 9.08
N ALA A 426 1.11 21.24 9.32
CA ALA A 426 1.82 22.32 10.01
C ALA A 426 2.11 21.98 11.47
N LYS A 427 1.14 21.41 12.20
CA LYS A 427 1.33 20.92 13.59
C LYS A 427 2.39 19.83 13.68
N ALA A 428 2.41 18.92 12.71
CA ALA A 428 3.41 17.88 12.59
C ALA A 428 4.78 18.39 12.11
N ASN A 429 4.89 19.67 11.72
CA ASN A 429 6.06 20.26 11.07
C ASN A 429 6.54 19.46 9.83
N ARG A 430 5.59 18.88 9.09
CA ARG A 430 5.89 18.00 7.95
C ARG A 430 6.24 18.83 6.71
N ILE A 431 7.44 18.60 6.19
CA ILE A 431 7.97 19.21 4.95
C ILE A 431 8.32 18.17 3.88
N ALA A 432 7.85 16.93 4.07
CA ALA A 432 7.96 15.86 3.07
C ALA A 432 7.13 16.18 1.83
N ASN A 433 7.39 15.45 0.72
CA ASN A 433 6.54 15.56 -0.46
C ASN A 433 5.26 14.75 -0.25
N ASP A 434 4.18 15.47 0.04
CA ASP A 434 2.87 14.92 0.34
C ASP A 434 1.76 15.50 -0.54
N ALA A 435 2.12 16.30 -1.55
CA ALA A 435 1.16 16.91 -2.47
C ALA A 435 0.28 15.84 -3.14
N TRP A 436 0.86 14.67 -3.43
CA TRP A 436 0.12 13.60 -4.07
C TRP A 436 -0.97 12.99 -3.19
N ILE A 437 -0.65 12.70 -1.93
CA ILE A 437 -1.60 12.11 -1.00
C ILE A 437 -2.59 13.14 -0.46
N ASP A 438 -2.18 14.40 -0.31
CA ASP A 438 -3.09 15.53 -0.01
C ASP A 438 -4.18 15.60 -1.09
N GLN A 439 -3.79 15.56 -2.37
CA GLN A 439 -4.75 15.58 -3.47
C GLN A 439 -5.63 14.32 -3.53
N GLY A 440 -5.06 13.15 -3.27
CA GLY A 440 -5.83 11.90 -3.20
C GLY A 440 -6.88 11.95 -2.09
N LEU A 441 -6.51 12.39 -0.89
CA LEU A 441 -7.43 12.55 0.24
C LEU A 441 -8.50 13.62 -0.03
N ALA A 442 -8.16 14.69 -0.74
CA ALA A 442 -9.13 15.71 -1.15
C ALA A 442 -10.14 15.20 -2.18
N GLN A 443 -9.74 14.29 -3.08
CA GLN A 443 -10.70 13.61 -3.97
C GLN A 443 -11.55 12.61 -3.20
N LEU A 444 -10.93 11.82 -2.32
CA LEU A 444 -11.63 10.88 -1.43
C LEU A 444 -12.69 11.59 -0.57
N ALA A 445 -12.42 12.81 -0.11
CA ALA A 445 -13.36 13.62 0.65
C ALA A 445 -14.72 13.76 -0.05
N GLN A 446 -14.72 13.93 -1.37
CA GLN A 446 -15.94 14.09 -2.16
C GLN A 446 -16.79 12.82 -2.20
N ARG A 447 -16.14 11.65 -2.13
CA ARG A 447 -16.79 10.34 -2.08
C ARG A 447 -17.38 10.08 -0.71
N VAL A 448 -16.60 10.26 0.35
CA VAL A 448 -17.04 9.93 1.71
C VAL A 448 -18.13 10.85 2.22
N THR A 449 -18.24 12.07 1.68
CA THR A 449 -19.40 12.96 1.90
C THR A 449 -20.56 12.69 0.92
N GLY A 450 -20.39 11.75 -0.01
CA GLY A 450 -21.43 11.26 -0.90
C GLY A 450 -21.72 12.11 -2.14
N TYR A 451 -20.97 13.18 -2.42
CA TYR A 451 -21.27 14.09 -3.53
C TYR A 451 -20.86 13.56 -4.90
N ILE A 452 -20.03 12.51 -4.94
CA ILE A 452 -19.60 11.81 -6.14
C ILE A 452 -19.91 10.34 -5.99
N ASP A 453 -20.58 9.80 -7.00
CA ASP A 453 -20.72 8.37 -7.25
C ASP A 453 -19.52 7.92 -8.11
N TYR A 454 -18.73 7.00 -7.57
CA TYR A 454 -17.51 6.51 -8.18
C TYR A 454 -17.73 5.53 -9.33
N GLU A 455 -18.95 5.08 -9.54
CA GLU A 455 -19.34 4.32 -10.73
C GLU A 455 -19.91 5.27 -11.81
N ALA A 456 -20.52 6.39 -11.42
CA ALA A 456 -21.16 7.29 -12.36
C ALA A 456 -20.16 7.99 -13.30
N LYS A 457 -20.46 7.96 -14.60
CA LYS A 457 -19.77 8.78 -15.61
C LYS A 457 -20.27 10.23 -15.58
N GLY A 458 -19.46 11.13 -16.12
CA GLY A 458 -19.76 12.57 -16.18
C GLY A 458 -19.07 13.33 -15.05
N TRP A 459 -19.42 14.61 -14.89
CA TRP A 459 -18.75 15.49 -13.95
C TRP A 459 -19.57 15.68 -12.68
N SER A 460 -19.02 16.42 -11.71
CA SER A 460 -19.66 16.65 -10.41
C SER A 460 -21.09 17.19 -10.50
N LYS A 461 -21.47 17.93 -11.55
CA LYS A 461 -22.87 18.37 -11.74
C LYS A 461 -23.85 17.19 -11.83
N GLN A 462 -23.40 16.05 -12.36
CA GLN A 462 -24.16 14.79 -12.46
C GLN A 462 -23.81 13.81 -11.33
N ARG A 463 -23.08 14.25 -10.30
CA ARG A 463 -22.44 13.37 -9.29
C ARG A 463 -21.48 12.33 -9.90
N GLY A 464 -20.99 12.57 -11.12
CA GLY A 464 -20.10 11.65 -11.82
C GLY A 464 -18.63 11.88 -11.51
N ASN A 465 -17.83 10.83 -11.72
CA ASN A 465 -16.39 10.78 -11.50
C ASN A 465 -15.60 11.01 -12.81
N GLY A 466 -15.64 12.24 -13.30
CA GLY A 466 -15.04 12.62 -14.59
C GLY A 466 -13.51 12.52 -14.60
N TRP A 467 -12.85 12.78 -13.47
CA TRP A 467 -11.39 12.63 -13.35
C TRP A 467 -10.92 11.19 -13.52
N VAL A 468 -11.78 10.18 -13.30
CA VAL A 468 -11.47 8.77 -13.59
C VAL A 468 -11.89 8.37 -15.00
N TYR A 469 -13.11 8.71 -15.42
CA TYR A 469 -13.73 8.09 -16.60
C TYR A 469 -13.81 8.95 -17.87
N ASP A 470 -13.58 10.26 -17.79
CA ASP A 470 -13.69 11.14 -18.96
C ASP A 470 -12.76 10.67 -20.09
N GLU A 471 -13.24 10.73 -21.33
CA GLU A 471 -12.54 10.19 -22.50
C GLU A 471 -11.26 10.96 -22.82
N ASP A 472 -11.29 12.28 -22.63
CA ASP A 472 -10.18 13.17 -22.97
C ASP A 472 -9.29 13.41 -21.75
N PHE A 473 -9.89 13.55 -20.56
CA PHE A 473 -9.18 14.02 -19.35
C PHE A 473 -9.12 13.01 -18.21
N GLY A 474 -9.85 11.90 -18.30
CA GLY A 474 -9.92 10.90 -17.22
C GLY A 474 -8.65 10.06 -17.12
N TYR A 475 -8.27 9.68 -15.89
CA TYR A 475 -7.08 8.88 -15.63
C TYR A 475 -7.07 7.56 -16.41
N LEU A 476 -8.19 6.84 -16.48
CA LEU A 476 -8.23 5.55 -17.16
C LEU A 476 -7.92 5.66 -18.66
N ASN A 477 -8.05 6.84 -19.27
CA ASN A 477 -7.68 7.09 -20.67
C ASN A 477 -6.29 7.70 -20.86
N ASN A 478 -5.64 8.12 -19.76
CA ASN A 478 -4.40 8.90 -19.74
C ASN A 478 -3.40 8.36 -18.70
N THR A 479 -3.44 7.05 -18.40
CA THR A 479 -2.61 6.42 -17.36
C THR A 479 -1.11 6.55 -17.61
N THR A 480 -0.71 6.73 -18.86
CA THR A 480 0.69 6.87 -19.29
C THR A 480 1.26 8.28 -19.07
N GLU A 481 0.39 9.27 -18.92
CA GLU A 481 0.78 10.69 -18.91
C GLU A 481 1.13 11.18 -17.51
N VAL A 482 0.69 10.49 -16.46
CA VAL A 482 0.80 10.95 -15.07
C VAL A 482 1.30 9.85 -14.14
N SER A 483 2.13 10.23 -13.18
CA SER A 483 2.54 9.39 -12.06
C SER A 483 1.79 9.81 -10.81
N VAL A 484 1.17 8.88 -10.08
CA VAL A 484 0.50 9.20 -8.81
C VAL A 484 1.48 9.71 -7.75
N LEU A 485 2.78 9.44 -7.89
CA LEU A 485 3.81 9.89 -6.94
C LEU A 485 4.36 11.28 -7.25
N ASN A 486 4.09 11.79 -8.46
CA ASN A 486 4.57 13.07 -8.93
C ASN A 486 3.39 14.00 -9.23
N HIS A 487 2.95 14.75 -8.21
CA HIS A 487 1.86 15.70 -8.35
C HIS A 487 2.20 16.76 -9.40
N ASP A 488 1.47 16.74 -10.52
CA ASP A 488 1.57 17.73 -11.59
C ASP A 488 0.37 18.70 -11.63
N GLY A 489 -0.67 18.46 -10.82
CA GLY A 489 -1.90 19.25 -10.76
C GLY A 489 -2.92 18.97 -11.87
N SER A 490 -2.65 18.01 -12.76
CA SER A 490 -3.51 17.70 -13.89
C SER A 490 -4.78 16.94 -13.49
N ILE A 491 -5.78 16.95 -14.38
CA ILE A 491 -7.02 16.18 -14.19
C ILE A 491 -6.76 14.66 -14.17
N PRO A 492 -5.97 14.07 -15.09
CA PRO A 492 -5.61 12.66 -14.99
C PRO A 492 -4.90 12.32 -13.68
N PHE A 493 -4.03 13.20 -13.18
CA PHE A 493 -3.39 13.00 -11.88
C PHE A 493 -4.42 12.96 -10.74
N SER A 494 -5.40 13.87 -10.75
CA SER A 494 -6.51 13.85 -9.79
C SER A 494 -7.29 12.53 -9.85
N GLY A 495 -7.47 11.96 -11.04
CA GLY A 495 -8.02 10.62 -11.25
C GLY A 495 -7.20 9.51 -10.60
N ALA A 496 -5.89 9.50 -10.86
CA ALA A 496 -4.97 8.53 -10.27
C ALA A 496 -4.94 8.60 -8.74
N ALA A 497 -4.82 9.82 -8.20
CA ALA A 497 -4.73 10.08 -6.78
C ALA A 497 -6.03 9.73 -6.05
N SER A 498 -7.17 9.99 -6.68
CA SER A 498 -8.49 9.54 -6.22
C SER A 498 -8.50 8.02 -6.06
N LEU A 499 -8.30 7.27 -7.15
CA LEU A 499 -8.30 5.81 -7.10
C LEU A 499 -7.29 5.23 -6.11
N PHE A 500 -6.10 5.82 -5.98
CA PHE A 500 -5.09 5.32 -5.05
C PHE A 500 -5.46 5.58 -3.59
N ALA A 501 -5.97 6.77 -3.25
CA ALA A 501 -6.43 7.06 -1.89
C ALA A 501 -7.62 6.19 -1.50
N ASP A 502 -8.54 5.95 -2.42
CA ASP A 502 -9.67 5.03 -2.24
C ASP A 502 -9.22 3.59 -2.02
N TYR A 503 -8.25 3.12 -2.80
CA TYR A 503 -7.62 1.82 -2.59
C TYR A 503 -6.99 1.71 -1.20
N LEU A 504 -6.20 2.70 -0.78
CA LEU A 504 -5.60 2.69 0.55
C LEU A 504 -6.65 2.69 1.68
N LEU A 505 -7.73 3.45 1.52
CA LEU A 505 -8.83 3.47 2.50
C LEU A 505 -9.51 2.10 2.60
N GLU A 506 -9.80 1.47 1.48
CA GLU A 506 -10.56 0.22 1.47
C GLU A 506 -9.75 -0.99 1.92
N GLN A 507 -8.44 -0.99 1.67
CA GLN A 507 -7.55 -2.10 2.04
C GLN A 507 -7.00 -1.96 3.47
N TYR A 508 -6.77 -0.74 3.96
CA TYR A 508 -6.09 -0.51 5.25
C TYR A 508 -6.89 0.33 6.26
N GLY A 509 -8.08 0.79 5.86
CA GLY A 509 -9.02 1.48 6.73
C GLY A 509 -8.70 2.96 7.01
N ALA A 510 -9.64 3.61 7.70
CA ALA A 510 -9.55 5.03 8.04
C ALA A 510 -8.38 5.37 9.00
N GLY A 511 -7.89 4.39 9.76
CA GLY A 511 -6.73 4.56 10.65
C GLY A 511 -5.46 4.94 9.89
N LEU A 512 -5.21 4.35 8.72
CA LEU A 512 -4.08 4.75 7.88
C LEU A 512 -4.24 6.20 7.40
N MET A 513 -5.45 6.60 7.00
CA MET A 513 -5.72 7.97 6.54
C MET A 513 -5.44 8.99 7.65
N GLU A 514 -5.80 8.65 8.89
CA GLU A 514 -5.49 9.47 10.07
C GLU A 514 -3.98 9.58 10.33
N GLU A 515 -3.26 8.46 10.30
CA GLU A 515 -1.81 8.43 10.53
C GLU A 515 -1.07 9.26 9.47
N ILE A 516 -1.48 9.17 8.20
CA ILE A 516 -0.93 9.99 7.11
C ILE A 516 -1.11 11.49 7.39
N MET A 517 -2.28 11.90 7.87
CA MET A 517 -2.57 13.30 8.15
C MET A 517 -1.73 13.83 9.32
N LEU A 518 -1.63 13.06 10.41
CA LEU A 518 -1.02 13.47 11.68
C LEU A 518 0.50 13.30 11.75
N SER A 519 1.07 12.39 10.96
CA SER A 519 2.49 12.07 11.04
C SER A 519 3.38 13.20 10.51
N SER A 520 4.57 13.33 11.10
CA SER A 520 5.63 14.20 10.59
C SER A 520 6.48 13.53 9.50
N GLN A 521 6.30 12.23 9.28
CA GLN A 521 7.09 11.43 8.35
C GLN A 521 6.62 11.60 6.90
N ASP A 522 7.44 11.16 5.95
CA ASP A 522 7.02 11.01 4.57
C ASP A 522 5.83 10.03 4.48
N PRO A 523 4.75 10.35 3.74
CA PRO A 523 3.60 9.47 3.61
C PRO A 523 3.95 8.05 3.16
N VAL A 524 4.98 7.87 2.32
CA VAL A 524 5.47 6.54 1.94
C VAL A 524 5.93 5.76 3.18
N LYS A 525 6.70 6.40 4.06
CA LYS A 525 7.19 5.78 5.30
C LYS A 525 6.07 5.52 6.30
N VAL A 526 5.06 6.37 6.34
CA VAL A 526 3.85 6.16 7.15
C VAL A 526 3.12 4.91 6.67
N ILE A 527 2.86 4.80 5.38
CA ILE A 527 2.17 3.66 4.78
C ILE A 527 2.96 2.37 5.02
N GLU A 528 4.27 2.36 4.78
CA GLU A 528 5.12 1.19 5.05
C GLU A 528 5.10 0.79 6.53
N GLY A 529 5.23 1.75 7.44
CA GLY A 529 5.22 1.48 8.88
C GLY A 529 3.87 0.98 9.40
N TYR A 530 2.76 1.49 8.85
CA TYR A 530 1.42 1.11 9.26
C TYR A 530 1.02 -0.28 8.74
N THR A 531 1.36 -0.56 7.48
CA THR A 531 0.96 -1.81 6.80
C THR A 531 1.95 -2.96 7.01
N GLY A 532 3.20 -2.66 7.35
CA GLY A 532 4.29 -3.65 7.34
C GLY A 532 4.75 -4.05 5.93
N LEU A 533 4.15 -3.50 4.87
CA LEU A 533 4.47 -3.81 3.48
C LEU A 533 5.36 -2.73 2.87
N ALA A 534 6.26 -3.13 1.99
CA ALA A 534 7.01 -2.17 1.17
C ALA A 534 6.05 -1.36 0.29
N PHE A 535 6.28 -0.05 0.14
CA PHE A 535 5.34 0.80 -0.61
C PHE A 535 5.18 0.35 -2.08
N ASN A 536 6.26 -0.12 -2.70
CA ASN A 536 6.25 -0.67 -4.05
C ASN A 536 5.26 -1.83 -4.19
N LYS A 537 5.11 -2.67 -3.16
CA LYS A 537 4.16 -3.78 -3.16
C LYS A 537 2.72 -3.27 -3.18
N ILE A 538 2.41 -2.27 -2.35
CA ILE A 538 1.09 -1.63 -2.28
C ILE A 538 0.76 -0.95 -3.61
N TYR A 539 1.73 -0.25 -4.19
CA TYR A 539 1.59 0.38 -5.49
C TYR A 539 1.33 -0.63 -6.62
N LEU A 540 2.02 -1.76 -6.63
CA LEU A 540 1.77 -2.86 -7.58
C LEU A 540 0.39 -3.50 -7.38
N ASN A 541 -0.06 -3.65 -6.14
CA ASN A 541 -1.40 -4.16 -5.86
C ASN A 541 -2.48 -3.21 -6.36
N TRP A 542 -2.33 -1.89 -6.14
CA TRP A 542 -3.23 -0.88 -6.71
C TRP A 542 -3.21 -0.86 -8.25
N MET A 543 -2.02 -0.94 -8.86
CA MET A 543 -1.88 -1.04 -10.31
C MET A 543 -2.60 -2.27 -10.87
N THR A 544 -2.54 -3.39 -10.12
CA THR A 544 -3.29 -4.60 -10.45
C THR A 544 -4.79 -4.37 -10.31
N ALA A 545 -5.24 -3.73 -9.22
CA ALA A 545 -6.66 -3.46 -8.96
C ALA A 545 -7.32 -2.65 -10.08
N ASN A 546 -6.61 -1.66 -10.64
CA ASN A 546 -7.12 -0.86 -11.77
C ASN A 546 -7.51 -1.69 -13.01
N ILE A 547 -6.99 -2.91 -13.17
CA ILE A 547 -7.38 -3.83 -14.25
C ILE A 547 -8.25 -4.96 -13.73
N ALA A 548 -7.88 -5.52 -12.57
CA ALA A 548 -8.41 -6.78 -12.05
C ALA A 548 -9.77 -6.64 -11.36
N ASP A 549 -10.18 -5.42 -11.02
CA ASP A 549 -11.39 -5.15 -10.25
C ASP A 549 -12.63 -5.93 -10.73
N ASN A 550 -12.85 -5.97 -12.05
CA ASN A 550 -13.97 -6.68 -12.68
C ASN A 550 -13.59 -7.99 -13.36
N LEU A 551 -12.37 -8.49 -13.16
CA LEU A 551 -11.93 -9.77 -13.70
C LEU A 551 -12.35 -10.90 -12.78
N ALA A 552 -13.37 -11.65 -13.18
CA ALA A 552 -13.84 -12.83 -12.44
C ALA A 552 -12.74 -13.89 -12.21
N THR A 553 -11.71 -13.93 -13.07
CA THR A 553 -10.56 -14.84 -12.92
C THR A 553 -9.60 -14.41 -11.82
N VAL A 554 -9.62 -13.14 -11.40
CA VAL A 554 -8.83 -12.63 -10.29
C VAL A 554 -9.72 -12.51 -9.07
N ASN A 555 -9.71 -13.56 -8.23
CA ASN A 555 -10.49 -13.60 -7.00
C ASN A 555 -9.62 -13.37 -5.76
N ASN A 556 -9.12 -12.14 -5.62
CA ASN A 556 -8.40 -11.68 -4.44
C ASN A 556 -8.80 -10.21 -4.17
N ASP A 557 -9.26 -9.92 -2.96
CA ASP A 557 -9.81 -8.62 -2.57
C ASP A 557 -8.73 -7.52 -2.53
N ILE A 558 -7.46 -7.89 -2.39
CA ILE A 558 -6.31 -6.96 -2.49
C ILE A 558 -6.20 -6.36 -3.90
N TYR A 559 -6.80 -6.98 -4.91
CA TYR A 559 -6.82 -6.52 -6.30
C TYR A 559 -8.19 -5.97 -6.73
N LYS A 560 -9.00 -5.49 -5.78
CA LYS A 560 -10.33 -4.94 -6.05
C LYS A 560 -10.59 -3.67 -5.24
N TYR A 561 -11.59 -2.94 -5.69
CA TYR A 561 -12.29 -1.94 -4.91
C TYR A 561 -13.52 -2.60 -4.28
N ASN A 562 -13.62 -2.53 -2.96
CA ASN A 562 -14.62 -3.23 -2.15
C ASN A 562 -16.00 -2.57 -2.18
N SER A 563 -16.06 -1.26 -2.49
CA SER A 563 -17.30 -0.50 -2.37
C SER A 563 -17.92 -0.02 -3.70
N PHE A 564 -17.16 -0.11 -4.79
CA PHE A 564 -17.57 0.27 -6.14
C PHE A 564 -16.81 -0.59 -7.14
N ASN A 565 -17.31 -0.68 -8.36
CA ASN A 565 -16.61 -1.34 -9.46
C ASN A 565 -16.18 -0.31 -10.50
N LEU A 566 -14.97 -0.48 -11.03
CA LEU A 566 -14.49 0.29 -12.17
C LEU A 566 -15.27 -0.05 -13.43
N ASN A 567 -16.03 0.92 -13.93
CA ASN A 567 -16.88 0.72 -15.10
C ASN A 567 -16.14 0.60 -16.45
N GLN A 568 -14.82 0.69 -16.45
CA GLN A 568 -13.97 0.39 -17.60
C GLN A 568 -12.54 0.05 -17.14
N MET A 569 -11.84 -0.72 -17.96
CA MET A 569 -10.39 -0.89 -17.80
C MET A 569 -9.64 0.37 -18.28
N PRO A 570 -8.39 0.56 -17.82
CA PRO A 570 -7.47 1.49 -18.43
C PRO A 570 -7.31 1.26 -19.93
N LYS A 571 -7.04 2.34 -20.66
CA LYS A 571 -6.72 2.31 -22.09
C LYS A 571 -5.41 1.55 -22.30
N PHE A 572 -5.46 0.49 -23.10
CA PHE A 572 -4.27 -0.25 -23.49
C PHE A 572 -3.44 0.53 -24.51
N VAL A 573 -2.12 0.43 -24.38
CA VAL A 573 -1.13 1.07 -25.26
C VAL A 573 -0.22 0.02 -25.90
N GLU A 574 0.49 0.43 -26.95
CA GLU A 574 1.53 -0.39 -27.58
C GLU A 574 2.80 -0.40 -26.70
N GLY A 575 3.64 -1.43 -26.84
CA GLY A 575 4.76 -1.75 -25.92
C GLY A 575 5.95 -0.78 -25.83
N GLN A 576 5.77 0.49 -26.19
CA GLN A 576 6.77 1.53 -26.02
C GLN A 576 6.49 2.32 -24.72
N ILE A 577 7.38 2.19 -23.73
CA ILE A 577 7.29 2.89 -22.45
C ILE A 577 8.10 4.18 -22.58
N LEU A 578 7.49 5.35 -22.38
CA LEU A 578 8.12 6.65 -22.66
C LEU A 578 8.05 7.66 -21.51
N GLY A 579 7.45 7.30 -20.37
CA GLY A 579 7.11 8.23 -19.30
C GLY A 579 6.90 7.56 -17.94
N GLU A 580 6.55 8.37 -16.94
CA GLU A 580 6.48 7.98 -15.52
C GLU A 580 5.14 7.38 -15.09
N GLY A 581 4.17 7.28 -16.00
CA GLY A 581 2.85 6.73 -15.71
C GLY A 581 2.79 5.21 -15.67
N VAL A 582 1.56 4.69 -15.76
CA VAL A 582 1.29 3.26 -15.86
C VAL A 582 0.92 2.88 -17.28
N TYR A 583 1.67 1.94 -17.84
CA TYR A 583 1.50 1.39 -19.17
C TYR A 583 0.80 0.04 -19.06
N TYR A 584 -0.43 -0.02 -19.54
CA TYR A 584 -1.17 -1.27 -19.66
C TYR A 584 -1.09 -1.75 -21.11
N ILE A 585 -0.50 -2.92 -21.31
CA ILE A 585 -0.24 -3.50 -22.63
C ILE A 585 -0.96 -4.84 -22.69
N LYS A 586 -1.69 -5.08 -23.77
CA LYS A 586 -2.35 -6.35 -24.03
C LYS A 586 -1.49 -7.18 -24.99
N LEU A 587 -1.16 -8.40 -24.57
CA LEU A 587 -0.31 -9.33 -25.31
C LEU A 587 -1.08 -10.61 -25.66
N ASN A 588 -0.89 -11.07 -26.89
CA ASN A 588 -1.46 -12.32 -27.40
C ASN A 588 -0.35 -13.33 -27.70
N ALA A 589 -0.64 -14.63 -27.62
CA ALA A 589 0.33 -15.70 -27.91
C ALA A 589 0.99 -15.62 -29.31
N GLN A 590 0.34 -14.95 -30.27
CA GLN A 590 0.86 -14.77 -31.65
C GLN A 590 1.77 -13.54 -31.80
N GLU A 591 1.74 -12.62 -30.85
CA GLU A 591 2.51 -11.38 -30.84
C GLU A 591 3.70 -11.58 -29.90
N GLY A 592 4.93 -11.40 -30.39
CA GLY A 592 6.11 -11.47 -29.52
C GLY A 592 6.15 -10.31 -28.52
N LEU A 593 6.83 -10.49 -27.39
CA LEU A 593 7.09 -9.39 -26.46
C LEU A 593 8.02 -8.37 -27.12
N ASN A 594 7.51 -7.16 -27.35
CA ASN A 594 8.29 -6.02 -27.85
C ASN A 594 8.21 -4.87 -26.84
N LEU A 595 8.86 -5.07 -25.69
CA LEU A 595 8.97 -4.06 -24.65
C LEU A 595 10.21 -3.19 -24.91
N LYS A 596 10.00 -1.89 -25.15
CA LYS A 596 11.09 -0.93 -25.31
C LYS A 596 11.12 0.01 -24.11
N LEU A 597 12.23 -0.03 -23.39
CA LEU A 597 12.54 0.90 -22.30
C LEU A 597 13.51 1.99 -22.78
N PRO A 598 13.40 3.23 -22.27
CA PRO A 598 14.43 4.26 -22.41
C PRO A 598 15.81 3.78 -21.92
N GLU A 599 16.90 4.33 -22.46
CA GLU A 599 18.27 3.90 -22.12
C GLU A 599 18.59 4.06 -20.61
N ASP A 600 18.02 5.07 -19.96
CA ASP A 600 18.27 5.37 -18.54
C ASP A 600 17.32 4.63 -17.57
N SER A 601 16.42 3.79 -18.07
CA SER A 601 15.35 3.16 -17.27
C SER A 601 15.86 2.24 -16.18
N LEU A 602 17.06 1.67 -16.35
CA LEU A 602 17.67 0.72 -15.42
C LEU A 602 18.32 1.42 -14.21
N ASN A 603 18.40 2.76 -14.23
CA ASN A 603 18.69 3.53 -13.02
C ASN A 603 17.47 3.62 -12.09
N ASN A 604 16.31 3.12 -12.55
CA ASN A 604 15.06 3.15 -11.84
C ASN A 604 14.56 1.74 -11.52
N GLN A 605 13.83 1.62 -10.41
CA GLN A 605 13.08 0.40 -10.12
C GLN A 605 11.84 0.37 -11.03
N ILE A 606 11.62 -0.74 -11.72
CA ILE A 606 10.46 -0.94 -12.58
C ILE A 606 9.60 -2.05 -11.99
N GLY A 607 8.33 -1.76 -11.86
CA GLY A 607 7.29 -2.67 -11.42
C GLY A 607 6.55 -3.24 -12.61
N ILE A 608 6.36 -4.54 -12.61
CA ILE A 608 5.62 -5.26 -13.64
C ILE A 608 4.54 -6.11 -12.98
N VAL A 609 3.31 -5.98 -13.48
CA VAL A 609 2.18 -6.86 -13.17
C VAL A 609 1.83 -7.64 -14.43
N LEU A 610 1.66 -8.95 -14.28
CA LEU A 610 1.18 -9.85 -15.30
C LEU A 610 -0.17 -10.38 -14.85
N ILE A 611 -1.21 -10.16 -15.67
CA ILE A 611 -2.55 -10.70 -15.43
C ILE A 611 -2.93 -11.58 -16.60
N LYS A 612 -3.07 -12.87 -16.32
CA LYS A 612 -3.61 -13.81 -17.27
C LYS A 612 -5.13 -13.80 -17.20
N LYS A 613 -5.80 -13.78 -18.36
CA LYS A 613 -7.27 -13.87 -18.41
C LYS A 613 -7.75 -14.53 -19.69
N ASN A 614 -9.02 -14.92 -19.69
CA ASN A 614 -9.72 -15.31 -20.93
C ASN A 614 -10.00 -14.07 -21.80
N LYS A 615 -9.94 -14.24 -23.13
CA LYS A 615 -10.18 -13.18 -24.14
C LYS A 615 -11.57 -12.56 -24.04
#